data_AF-A0A972SBI0-F1
#
_entry.id   AF-A0A972SBI0-F1
#
_cell.length_a   1.000
_cell.length_b   1.000
_cell.length_c   1.000
_cell.angle_alpha   90.00
_cell.angle_beta   90.00
_cell.angle_gamma   90.00
#
_symmetry.space_group_name_H-M   'P 1'
#
loop_
_entity.id
_entity.type
_entity.pdbx_description
1 polymer ?
#
loop_
_entity_poly.entity_id
_entity_poly.type
_entity_poly.pdbx_seq_one_letter_code
_entity_poly.pdbx_strand_id
1 'polypeptide(L)'
;QARRLAAPLGEFFLFTLAAQIATLPISAYHFHQISLVAFLANPAILPVQAPLMIGGGVAVLLALVWFPLGKPLAWLVWPLAAYTIRVVEAFARWPVTTWAVANFGLGGVVAYYAALWAALALWKRRDALVARLPRRRRVWALPVLAVVATLTWRAALAKPDGYLRAVVLDVGNGEAVLVRSPTGRAVLVGGGSRGTLLAEDLGRFLPAGVGLDWWVVGSPRQEAAQGLLSVLAAYPPGQVLWAGRASVSSAGRVLRSRLEDAGIPVVDAQPGQSLDLGAGARLDVLAVSPRGGVFLLTWQHFRMLLPMGMDFDALTQLQQETASLAPVNALLLAEGGYAPLNPPAWVASLSPQVLLLSVQAADPAGRPDLDLLQALQDYPLLRTDRCGWIALTTNGQAMWVQTQKPCVP
;
A
#
# COMPACT_ATOMS: atom_id res chain seq x y z
N GLN A 1 -33.59 39.95 2.27
CA GLN A 1 -33.81 39.23 0.99
C GLN A 1 -32.92 37.98 0.84
N ALA A 2 -31.68 37.94 1.36
CA ALA A 2 -30.81 36.74 1.31
C ALA A 2 -31.39 35.44 1.94
N ARG A 3 -32.21 35.54 2.99
CA ARG A 3 -32.88 34.36 3.61
C ARG A 3 -33.96 33.69 2.75
N ARG A 4 -34.55 34.38 1.76
CA ARG A 4 -35.62 33.81 0.91
C ARG A 4 -35.09 32.99 -0.27
N LEU A 5 -33.86 33.25 -0.72
CA LEU A 5 -33.19 32.48 -1.79
C LEU A 5 -32.33 31.33 -1.25
N ALA A 6 -31.82 31.44 -0.01
CA ALA A 6 -31.01 30.40 0.62
C ALA A 6 -31.80 29.14 1.01
N ALA A 7 -33.10 29.26 1.30
CA ALA A 7 -33.95 28.13 1.70
C ALA A 7 -34.13 27.06 0.59
N PRO A 8 -34.55 27.39 -0.65
CA PRO A 8 -34.73 26.38 -1.70
C PRO A 8 -33.39 25.78 -2.15
N LEU A 9 -32.33 26.57 -2.26
CA LEU A 9 -31.00 26.07 -2.63
C LEU A 9 -30.45 25.09 -1.58
N GLY A 10 -30.69 25.35 -0.29
CA GLY A 10 -30.34 24.43 0.80
C GLY A 10 -31.13 23.11 0.74
N GLU A 11 -32.41 23.15 0.41
CA GLU A 11 -33.24 21.94 0.27
C GLU A 11 -32.79 21.04 -0.89
N PHE A 12 -32.49 21.61 -2.06
CA PHE A 12 -31.96 20.84 -3.19
C PHE A 12 -30.60 20.22 -2.86
N PHE A 13 -29.71 20.96 -2.19
CA PHE A 13 -28.43 20.44 -1.74
C PHE A 13 -28.59 19.28 -0.75
N LEU A 14 -29.50 19.42 0.22
CA LEU A 14 -29.76 18.37 1.22
C LEU A 14 -30.40 17.12 0.61
N PHE A 15 -31.33 17.29 -0.33
CA PHE A 15 -31.98 16.17 -1.02
C PHE A 15 -30.98 15.35 -1.85
N THR A 16 -30.08 16.04 -2.54
CA THR A 16 -29.05 15.40 -3.37
C THR A 16 -28.03 14.67 -2.51
N LEU A 17 -27.60 15.28 -1.41
CA LEU A 17 -26.75 14.63 -0.42
C LEU A 17 -27.41 13.38 0.17
N ALA A 18 -28.69 13.45 0.53
CA ALA A 18 -29.44 12.31 1.07
C ALA A 18 -29.54 11.15 0.05
N ALA A 19 -29.84 11.45 -1.21
CA ALA A 19 -29.87 10.46 -2.28
C ALA A 19 -28.49 9.81 -2.51
N GLN A 20 -27.41 10.59 -2.39
CA GLN A 20 -26.04 10.08 -2.52
C GLN A 20 -25.64 9.18 -1.35
N ILE A 21 -26.00 9.55 -0.13
CA ILE A 21 -25.81 8.70 1.06
C ILE A 21 -26.58 7.38 0.88
N ALA A 22 -27.81 7.44 0.38
CA ALA A 22 -28.63 6.26 0.17
C ALA A 22 -28.10 5.34 -0.95
N THR A 23 -27.43 5.86 -1.97
CA THR A 23 -26.94 5.10 -3.14
C THR A 23 -25.48 4.67 -3.04
N LEU A 24 -24.70 5.29 -2.14
CA LEU A 24 -23.29 5.00 -1.85
C LEU A 24 -22.94 3.49 -1.76
N PRO A 25 -23.68 2.66 -0.99
CA PRO A 25 -23.33 1.25 -0.79
C PRO A 25 -23.50 0.44 -2.08
N ILE A 26 -24.52 0.78 -2.86
CA ILE A 26 -24.81 0.10 -4.13
C ILE A 26 -23.72 0.45 -5.15
N SER A 27 -23.34 1.72 -5.22
CA SER A 27 -22.22 2.16 -6.06
C SER A 27 -20.90 1.50 -5.66
N ALA A 28 -20.61 1.42 -4.37
CA ALA A 28 -19.40 0.76 -3.85
C ALA A 28 -19.41 -0.77 -4.10
N TYR A 29 -20.58 -1.42 -4.04
CA TYR A 29 -20.73 -2.85 -4.30
C TYR A 29 -20.52 -3.19 -5.79
N HIS A 30 -21.12 -2.42 -6.71
CA HIS A 30 -21.05 -2.73 -8.14
C HIS A 30 -19.78 -2.21 -8.83
N PHE A 31 -19.28 -1.05 -8.43
CA PHE A 31 -18.17 -0.40 -9.12
C PHE A 31 -16.85 -0.47 -8.34
N HIS A 32 -16.86 -0.97 -7.10
CA HIS A 32 -15.69 -1.04 -6.21
C HIS A 32 -14.93 0.30 -6.07
N GLN A 33 -15.63 1.41 -6.29
CA GLN A 33 -15.08 2.76 -6.22
C GLN A 33 -16.14 3.76 -5.76
N ILE A 34 -15.71 4.80 -5.06
CA ILE A 34 -16.55 5.93 -4.64
C ILE A 34 -15.98 7.21 -5.23
N SER A 35 -16.80 7.95 -6.00
CA SER A 35 -16.42 9.28 -6.48
C SER A 35 -16.78 10.34 -5.45
N LEU A 36 -15.76 10.92 -4.81
CA LEU A 36 -15.94 12.05 -3.89
C LEU A 36 -16.38 13.31 -4.63
N VAL A 37 -15.92 13.47 -5.87
CA VAL A 37 -16.26 14.60 -6.73
C VAL A 37 -17.76 14.63 -7.06
N ALA A 38 -18.40 13.46 -7.19
CA ALA A 38 -19.83 13.37 -7.44
C ALA A 38 -20.67 14.09 -6.37
N PHE A 39 -20.23 14.12 -5.11
CA PHE A 39 -20.94 14.81 -4.01
C PHE A 39 -21.04 16.32 -4.18
N LEU A 40 -20.11 16.92 -4.93
CA LEU A 40 -20.07 18.35 -5.19
C LEU A 40 -20.58 18.68 -6.59
N ALA A 41 -20.27 17.84 -7.57
CA ALA A 41 -20.68 18.04 -8.96
C ALA A 41 -22.19 17.88 -9.14
N ASN A 42 -22.82 16.88 -8.50
CA ASN A 42 -24.25 16.61 -8.68
C ASN A 42 -25.15 17.75 -8.20
N PRO A 43 -24.96 18.32 -6.98
CA PRO A 43 -25.73 19.48 -6.55
C PRO A 43 -25.56 20.71 -7.46
N ALA A 44 -24.39 20.87 -8.09
CA ALA A 44 -24.12 21.99 -9.00
C ALA A 44 -24.82 21.81 -10.36
N ILE A 45 -24.91 20.57 -10.87
CA ILE A 45 -25.49 20.26 -12.18
C ILE A 45 -27.02 20.20 -12.13
N LEU A 46 -27.58 19.62 -11.06
CA LEU A 46 -29.01 19.28 -10.97
C LEU A 46 -30.00 20.43 -11.18
N PRO A 47 -29.76 21.67 -10.71
CA PRO A 47 -30.68 22.80 -10.95
C PRO A 47 -30.89 23.11 -12.44
N VAL A 48 -29.89 22.80 -13.27
CA VAL A 48 -29.89 23.09 -14.71
C VAL A 48 -30.34 21.88 -15.54
N GLN A 49 -30.29 20.68 -14.95
CA GLN A 49 -30.52 19.41 -15.66
C GLN A 49 -31.94 19.27 -16.22
N ALA A 50 -32.99 19.59 -15.44
CA ALA A 50 -34.37 19.43 -15.91
C ALA A 50 -34.73 20.40 -17.05
N PRO A 51 -34.43 21.72 -16.96
CA PRO A 51 -34.61 22.64 -18.09
C PRO A 51 -33.81 22.23 -19.32
N LEU A 52 -32.59 21.73 -19.14
CA LEU A 52 -31.74 21.22 -20.22
C LEU A 52 -32.37 20.01 -20.92
N MET A 53 -32.86 19.02 -20.15
CA MET A 53 -33.48 17.82 -20.71
C MET A 53 -34.78 18.12 -21.45
N ILE A 54 -35.65 18.95 -20.86
CA ILE A 54 -36.93 19.31 -21.49
C ILE A 54 -36.68 20.17 -22.73
N GLY A 55 -35.90 21.25 -22.59
CA GLY A 55 -35.62 22.16 -23.69
C GLY A 55 -34.84 21.49 -24.83
N GLY A 56 -33.84 20.67 -24.49
CA GLY A 56 -33.07 19.89 -25.46
C GLY A 56 -33.92 18.83 -26.15
N GLY A 57 -34.78 18.12 -25.41
CA GLY A 57 -35.71 17.14 -25.96
C GLY A 57 -36.69 17.76 -26.94
N VAL A 58 -37.31 18.89 -26.59
CA VAL A 58 -38.22 19.62 -27.50
C VAL A 58 -37.47 20.13 -28.73
N ALA A 59 -36.22 20.61 -28.58
CA ALA A 59 -35.41 21.07 -29.72
C ALA A 59 -35.13 19.93 -30.71
N VAL A 60 -34.84 18.73 -30.20
CA VAL A 60 -34.64 17.52 -31.03
C VAL A 60 -35.94 17.11 -31.73
N LEU A 61 -37.07 17.11 -31.02
CA LEU A 61 -38.37 16.77 -31.61
C LEU A 61 -38.77 17.74 -32.74
N LEU A 62 -38.53 19.04 -32.55
CA LEU A 62 -38.79 20.05 -33.58
C LEU A 62 -37.85 19.90 -34.78
N ALA A 63 -36.57 19.61 -34.54
CA ALA A 63 -35.60 19.34 -35.60
C ALA A 63 -35.96 18.09 -36.43
N LEU A 64 -36.62 17.10 -35.80
CA LEU A 64 -37.08 15.89 -36.48
C LEU A 64 -38.23 16.18 -37.45
N VAL A 65 -39.12 17.12 -37.10
CA VAL A 65 -40.22 17.57 -37.98
C VAL A 65 -39.70 18.44 -39.12
N TRP A 66 -38.86 19.43 -38.80
CA TRP A 66 -38.17 20.25 -39.78
C TRP A 66 -36.91 20.86 -39.14
N PHE A 67 -35.74 20.46 -39.66
CA PHE A 67 -34.43 20.77 -39.06
C PHE A 67 -34.22 22.23 -38.61
N PRO A 68 -34.64 23.27 -39.35
CA PRO A 68 -34.49 24.66 -38.94
C PRO A 68 -35.27 25.05 -37.68
N LEU A 69 -36.37 24.37 -37.35
CA LEU A 69 -37.22 24.71 -36.20
C LEU A 69 -36.56 24.39 -34.85
N GLY A 70 -35.71 23.38 -34.79
CA GLY A 70 -34.99 23.02 -33.57
C GLY A 70 -33.85 23.97 -33.22
N LYS A 71 -33.28 24.67 -34.21
CA LYS A 71 -32.13 25.57 -34.03
C LYS A 71 -32.32 26.70 -33.01
N PRO A 72 -33.40 27.51 -33.04
CA PRO A 72 -33.58 28.60 -32.07
C PRO A 72 -33.69 28.08 -30.64
N LEU A 73 -34.38 26.95 -30.44
CA LEU A 73 -34.54 26.35 -29.12
C LEU A 73 -33.24 25.69 -28.64
N ALA A 74 -32.48 25.04 -29.54
CA ALA A 74 -31.16 24.52 -29.23
C ALA A 74 -30.18 25.65 -28.84
N TRP A 75 -30.24 26.79 -29.52
CA TRP A 75 -29.43 27.96 -29.17
C TRP A 75 -29.80 28.52 -27.79
N LEU A 76 -31.09 28.54 -27.44
CA LEU A 76 -31.58 28.97 -26.13
C LEU A 76 -31.12 28.02 -24.99
N VAL A 77 -31.06 26.72 -25.26
CA VAL A 77 -30.68 25.68 -24.29
C VAL A 77 -29.17 25.48 -24.20
N TRP A 78 -28.42 25.85 -25.23
CA TRP A 78 -26.96 25.68 -25.31
C TRP A 78 -26.20 26.21 -24.08
N PRO A 79 -26.51 27.38 -23.49
CA PRO A 79 -25.84 27.86 -22.28
C PRO A 79 -25.95 26.91 -21.08
N LEU A 80 -27.08 26.20 -20.96
CA LEU A 80 -27.32 25.23 -19.89
C LEU A 80 -26.47 23.96 -20.08
N ALA A 81 -26.32 23.52 -21.32
CA ALA A 81 -25.43 22.42 -21.69
C ALA A 81 -23.95 22.82 -21.45
N ALA A 82 -23.56 24.01 -21.92
CA ALA A 82 -22.23 24.55 -21.73
C ALA A 82 -21.86 24.70 -20.25
N TYR A 83 -22.80 25.16 -19.41
CA TYR A 83 -22.63 25.22 -17.96
C TYR A 83 -22.32 23.84 -17.38
N THR A 84 -23.13 22.83 -17.72
CA THR A 84 -22.95 21.45 -17.22
C THR A 84 -21.57 20.90 -17.59
N ILE A 85 -21.15 21.08 -18.85
CA ILE A 85 -19.84 20.64 -19.32
C ILE A 85 -18.72 21.33 -18.55
N ARG A 86 -18.80 22.66 -18.36
CA ARG A 86 -17.77 23.43 -17.65
C ARG A 86 -17.65 23.04 -16.18
N VAL A 87 -18.76 22.73 -15.53
CA VAL A 87 -18.76 22.21 -14.15
C VAL A 87 -18.04 20.86 -14.11
N VAL A 88 -18.37 19.92 -15.01
CA VAL A 88 -17.71 18.61 -15.07
C VAL A 88 -16.21 18.75 -15.36
N GLU A 89 -15.81 19.57 -16.33
CA GLU A 89 -14.41 19.81 -16.67
C GLU A 89 -13.62 20.44 -15.52
N ALA A 90 -14.22 21.37 -14.77
CA ALA A 90 -13.59 21.99 -13.62
C ALA A 90 -13.29 20.95 -12.52
N PHE A 91 -14.25 20.06 -12.27
CA PHE A 91 -14.13 19.01 -11.27
C PHE A 91 -13.27 17.81 -11.73
N ALA A 92 -13.17 17.54 -13.03
CA ALA A 92 -12.31 16.50 -13.59
C ALA A 92 -10.80 16.80 -13.47
N ARG A 93 -10.42 18.07 -13.33
CA ARG A 93 -9.03 18.51 -13.14
C ARG A 93 -8.49 18.27 -11.72
N TRP A 94 -9.34 17.86 -10.77
CA TRP A 94 -8.91 17.63 -9.40
C TRP A 94 -8.28 16.24 -9.22
N PRO A 95 -7.11 16.12 -8.57
CA PRO A 95 -6.36 14.86 -8.48
C PRO A 95 -6.98 13.79 -7.55
N VAL A 96 -8.09 14.09 -6.86
CA VAL A 96 -8.78 13.17 -5.94
C VAL A 96 -10.18 12.84 -6.47
N THR A 97 -10.26 12.11 -7.58
CA THR A 97 -11.54 11.86 -8.28
C THR A 97 -12.27 10.60 -7.80
N THR A 98 -11.54 9.58 -7.36
CA THR A 98 -12.11 8.28 -6.97
C THR A 98 -11.31 7.62 -5.86
N TRP A 99 -12.00 6.97 -4.94
CA TRP A 99 -11.42 6.10 -3.91
C TRP A 99 -11.80 4.66 -4.21
N ALA A 100 -10.81 3.79 -4.39
CA ALA A 100 -11.05 2.37 -4.57
C ALA A 100 -11.48 1.74 -3.23
N VAL A 101 -12.58 1.00 -3.25
CA VAL A 101 -13.10 0.26 -2.09
C VAL A 101 -12.92 -1.22 -2.37
N ALA A 102 -11.86 -1.80 -1.81
CA ALA A 102 -11.61 -3.23 -1.91
C ALA A 102 -12.64 -4.01 -1.07
N ASN A 103 -13.23 -5.06 -1.65
CA ASN A 103 -14.05 -6.06 -0.95
C ASN A 103 -15.33 -5.56 -0.27
N PHE A 104 -16.08 -4.63 -0.88
CA PHE A 104 -17.43 -4.29 -0.42
C PHE A 104 -18.46 -5.32 -0.90
N GLY A 105 -18.69 -6.39 -0.13
CA GLY A 105 -19.65 -7.45 -0.45
C GLY A 105 -21.10 -7.17 -0.02
N LEU A 106 -22.03 -8.08 -0.34
CA LEU A 106 -23.46 -7.98 0.03
C LEU A 106 -23.68 -7.76 1.54
N GLY A 107 -22.87 -8.39 2.39
CA GLY A 107 -22.93 -8.18 3.84
C GLY A 107 -22.67 -6.71 4.25
N GLY A 108 -21.77 -6.02 3.55
CA GLY A 108 -21.48 -4.60 3.77
C GLY A 108 -22.66 -3.70 3.39
N VAL A 109 -23.36 -4.02 2.31
CA VAL A 109 -24.58 -3.31 1.88
C VAL A 109 -25.68 -3.46 2.93
N VAL A 110 -25.95 -4.69 3.38
CA VAL A 110 -26.98 -4.97 4.40
C VAL A 110 -26.64 -4.28 5.72
N ALA A 111 -25.38 -4.36 6.16
CA ALA A 111 -24.93 -3.70 7.38
C ALA A 111 -25.08 -2.17 7.29
N TYR A 112 -24.77 -1.57 6.14
CA TYR A 112 -24.94 -0.13 5.93
C TYR A 112 -26.40 0.30 6.04
N TYR A 113 -27.32 -0.38 5.35
CA TYR A 113 -28.74 -0.02 5.42
C TYR A 113 -29.34 -0.29 6.80
N ALA A 114 -28.92 -1.35 7.49
CA ALA A 114 -29.31 -1.60 8.88
C ALA A 114 -28.83 -0.47 9.80
N ALA A 115 -27.59 0.00 9.64
CA ALA A 115 -27.04 1.13 10.39
C ALA A 115 -27.76 2.44 10.07
N LEU A 116 -28.06 2.71 8.79
CA LEU A 116 -28.80 3.88 8.36
C LEU A 116 -30.22 3.89 8.96
N TRP A 117 -30.90 2.74 8.92
CA TRP A 117 -32.23 2.58 9.51
C TRP A 117 -32.21 2.73 11.02
N ALA A 118 -31.22 2.12 11.70
CA ALA A 118 -31.03 2.29 13.13
C ALA A 118 -30.77 3.76 13.50
N ALA A 119 -29.92 4.46 12.75
CA ALA A 119 -29.65 5.88 12.94
C ALA A 119 -30.92 6.74 12.78
N LEU A 120 -31.73 6.49 11.76
CA LEU A 120 -33.01 7.18 11.55
C LEU A 120 -34.03 6.86 12.66
N ALA A 121 -34.10 5.60 13.09
CA ALA A 121 -34.98 5.17 14.18
C ALA A 121 -34.58 5.79 15.53
N LEU A 122 -33.28 5.86 15.82
CA LEU A 122 -32.72 6.54 16.98
C LEU A 122 -32.96 8.06 16.91
N TRP A 123 -32.81 8.67 15.73
CA TRP A 123 -33.09 10.09 15.50
C TRP A 123 -34.57 10.43 15.74
N LYS A 124 -35.49 9.59 15.25
CA LYS A 124 -36.94 9.78 15.48
C LYS A 124 -37.32 9.64 16.95
N ARG A 125 -36.58 8.82 17.70
CA ARG A 125 -36.76 8.62 19.15
C ARG A 125 -35.87 9.55 19.99
N ARG A 126 -35.16 10.50 19.38
CA ARG A 126 -34.17 11.34 20.08
C ARG A 126 -34.78 12.04 21.28
N ASP A 127 -35.97 12.62 21.17
CA ASP A 127 -36.55 13.44 22.24
C ASP A 127 -36.99 12.56 23.43
N ALA A 128 -37.51 11.35 23.16
CA ALA A 128 -37.86 10.36 24.18
C ALA A 128 -36.63 9.69 24.83
N LEU A 129 -35.57 9.43 24.06
CA LEU A 129 -34.30 8.88 24.56
C LEU A 129 -33.55 9.92 25.39
N VAL A 130 -33.48 11.16 24.91
CA VAL A 130 -32.86 12.29 25.58
C VAL A 130 -33.61 12.61 26.87
N ALA A 131 -34.96 12.59 26.87
CA ALA A 131 -35.79 12.78 28.07
C ALA A 131 -35.51 11.77 29.21
N ARG A 132 -35.13 10.52 28.88
CA ARG A 132 -34.80 9.47 29.86
C ARG A 132 -33.39 9.58 30.46
N LEU A 133 -32.51 10.40 29.87
CA LEU A 133 -31.18 10.63 30.42
C LEU A 133 -31.16 11.89 31.31
N PRO A 134 -30.65 11.79 32.56
CA PRO A 134 -30.49 12.95 33.43
C PRO A 134 -29.56 13.98 32.77
N ARG A 135 -29.83 15.28 32.99
CA ARG A 135 -29.13 16.41 32.36
C ARG A 135 -27.59 16.31 32.48
N ARG A 136 -27.10 15.72 33.58
CA ARG A 136 -25.68 15.44 33.85
C ARG A 136 -25.06 14.38 32.93
N ARG A 137 -25.79 13.34 32.50
CA ARG A 137 -25.31 12.31 31.55
C ARG A 137 -25.37 12.77 30.09
N ARG A 138 -26.25 13.71 29.74
CA ARG A 138 -26.33 14.27 28.36
C ARG A 138 -25.05 15.00 27.94
N VAL A 139 -24.41 15.70 28.88
CA VAL A 139 -23.13 16.39 28.63
C VAL A 139 -22.03 15.39 28.24
N TRP A 140 -22.07 14.17 28.80
CA TRP A 140 -21.08 13.13 28.53
C TRP A 140 -21.45 12.20 27.37
N ALA A 141 -22.71 12.17 26.92
CA ALA A 141 -23.14 11.25 25.88
C ALA A 141 -22.42 11.48 24.53
N LEU A 142 -22.26 12.74 24.14
CA LEU A 142 -21.61 13.13 22.88
C LEU A 142 -20.09 12.84 22.87
N PRO A 143 -19.31 13.23 23.90
CA PRO A 143 -17.89 12.86 23.96
C PRO A 143 -17.68 11.35 24.11
N VAL A 144 -18.52 10.63 24.86
CA VAL A 144 -18.44 9.16 24.95
C VAL A 144 -18.69 8.52 23.59
N LEU A 145 -19.70 8.97 22.85
CA LEU A 145 -19.99 8.46 21.51
C LEU A 145 -18.86 8.77 20.52
N ALA A 146 -18.24 9.95 20.62
CA ALA A 146 -17.08 10.32 19.82
C ALA A 146 -15.86 9.45 20.17
N VAL A 147 -15.60 9.18 21.46
CA VAL A 147 -14.53 8.27 21.91
C VAL A 147 -14.79 6.86 21.41
N VAL A 148 -16.00 6.32 21.57
CA VAL A 148 -16.37 5.00 21.07
C VAL A 148 -16.20 4.94 19.55
N ALA A 149 -16.72 5.91 18.79
CA ALA A 149 -16.54 5.96 17.34
C ALA A 149 -15.05 6.00 16.95
N THR A 150 -14.25 6.81 17.64
CA THR A 150 -12.80 6.91 17.42
C THR A 150 -12.12 5.57 17.71
N LEU A 151 -12.40 4.93 18.83
CA LEU A 151 -11.84 3.62 19.19
C LEU A 151 -12.27 2.53 18.20
N THR A 152 -13.52 2.55 17.75
CA THR A 152 -14.07 1.57 16.81
C THR A 152 -13.42 1.71 15.43
N TRP A 153 -13.28 2.95 14.94
CA TRP A 153 -12.59 3.24 13.68
C TRP A 153 -11.08 2.95 13.78
N ARG A 154 -10.43 3.27 14.90
CA ARG A 154 -9.03 2.89 15.14
C ARG A 154 -8.85 1.38 15.11
N ALA A 155 -9.73 0.62 15.75
CA ALA A 155 -9.68 -0.85 15.73
C ALA A 155 -9.94 -1.41 14.33
N ALA A 156 -10.89 -0.84 13.58
CA ALA A 156 -11.19 -1.26 12.21
C ALA A 156 -10.02 -0.96 11.25
N LEU A 157 -9.38 0.21 11.37
CA LEU A 157 -8.24 0.63 10.56
C LEU A 157 -6.93 -0.09 10.95
N ALA A 158 -6.81 -0.57 12.19
CA ALA A 158 -5.67 -1.34 12.66
C ALA A 158 -5.73 -2.82 12.26
N LYS A 159 -6.87 -3.30 11.73
CA LYS A 159 -7.01 -4.70 11.31
C LYS A 159 -6.09 -4.98 10.12
N PRO A 160 -5.24 -6.02 10.18
CA PRO A 160 -4.45 -6.45 9.04
C PRO A 160 -5.34 -6.74 7.83
N ASP A 161 -4.91 -6.31 6.65
CA ASP A 161 -5.63 -6.48 5.39
C ASP A 161 -5.61 -7.93 4.87
N GLY A 162 -4.85 -8.82 5.53
CA GLY A 162 -4.76 -10.24 5.20
C GLY A 162 -3.84 -10.54 4.01
N TYR A 163 -3.08 -9.55 3.54
CA TYR A 163 -2.10 -9.72 2.47
C TYR A 163 -0.69 -9.80 3.05
N LEU A 164 0.19 -10.54 2.38
CA LEU A 164 1.63 -10.42 2.62
C LEU A 164 2.16 -9.32 1.71
N ARG A 165 2.90 -8.37 2.30
CA ARG A 165 3.56 -7.29 1.54
C ARG A 165 5.06 -7.33 1.80
N ALA A 166 5.85 -7.50 0.76
CA ALA A 166 7.30 -7.40 0.79
C ALA A 166 7.73 -6.17 -0.02
N VAL A 167 8.34 -5.18 0.63
CA VAL A 167 8.76 -3.93 -0.01
C VAL A 167 10.28 -3.86 -0.03
N VAL A 168 10.87 -3.87 -1.22
CA VAL A 168 12.29 -3.55 -1.42
C VAL A 168 12.42 -2.03 -1.33
N LEU A 169 13.19 -1.55 -0.35
CA LEU A 169 13.32 -0.14 -0.02
C LEU A 169 14.46 0.51 -0.82
N ASP A 170 14.33 1.80 -1.14
CA ASP A 170 15.41 2.56 -1.80
C ASP A 170 16.38 3.12 -0.75
N VAL A 171 17.33 2.29 -0.34
CA VAL A 171 18.27 2.59 0.76
C VAL A 171 19.69 2.89 0.29
N GLY A 172 19.85 3.25 -0.98
CA GLY A 172 21.16 3.46 -1.61
C GLY A 172 21.89 2.13 -1.84
N ASN A 173 23.11 2.00 -1.30
CA ASN A 173 23.89 0.78 -1.42
C ASN A 173 23.47 -0.24 -0.36
N GLY A 174 23.49 -1.51 -0.72
CA GLY A 174 23.00 -2.60 0.12
C GLY A 174 21.52 -2.90 -0.11
N GLU A 175 20.99 -3.78 0.73
CA GLU A 175 19.66 -4.35 0.57
C GLU A 175 18.84 -4.10 1.83
N ALA A 176 17.58 -3.72 1.65
CA ALA A 176 16.59 -3.63 2.71
C ALA A 176 15.21 -4.04 2.18
N VAL A 177 14.59 -4.99 2.84
CA VAL A 177 13.24 -5.48 2.51
C VAL A 177 12.38 -5.41 3.76
N LEU A 178 11.32 -4.60 3.72
CA LEU A 178 10.29 -4.58 4.75
C LEU A 178 9.21 -5.61 4.42
N VAL A 179 9.05 -6.61 5.27
CA VAL A 179 8.02 -7.64 5.16
C VAL A 179 6.93 -7.37 6.18
N ARG A 180 5.69 -7.22 5.72
CA ARG A 180 4.49 -7.24 6.54
C ARG A 180 3.72 -8.52 6.30
N SER A 181 3.52 -9.27 7.37
CA SER A 181 2.74 -10.50 7.34
C SER A 181 1.24 -10.20 7.17
N PRO A 182 0.44 -11.19 6.75
CA PRO A 182 -1.02 -11.12 6.74
C PRO A 182 -1.62 -10.85 8.13
N THR A 183 -0.89 -11.17 9.21
CA THR A 183 -1.29 -10.91 10.59
C THR A 183 -0.90 -9.53 11.11
N GLY A 184 -0.21 -8.72 10.29
CA GLY A 184 0.21 -7.37 10.64
C GLY A 184 1.60 -7.28 11.29
N ARG A 185 2.25 -8.42 11.61
CA ARG A 185 3.66 -8.44 12.05
C ARG A 185 4.56 -7.82 11.00
N ALA A 186 5.55 -7.04 11.44
CA ALA A 186 6.49 -6.33 10.59
C ALA A 186 7.92 -6.80 10.86
N VAL A 187 8.62 -7.18 9.79
CA VAL A 187 10.00 -7.65 9.82
C VAL A 187 10.82 -6.85 8.83
N LEU A 188 11.93 -6.30 9.29
CA LEU A 188 12.88 -5.60 8.42
C LEU A 188 14.07 -6.53 8.15
N VAL A 189 14.33 -6.85 6.89
CA VAL A 189 15.45 -7.67 6.44
C VAL A 189 16.49 -6.78 5.77
N GLY A 190 17.63 -6.56 6.43
CA GLY A 190 18.67 -5.62 5.97
C GLY A 190 18.34 -4.15 6.26
N GLY A 191 19.22 -3.22 5.87
CA GLY A 191 19.02 -1.78 6.13
C GLY A 191 19.72 -0.81 5.17
N GLY A 192 20.56 -1.30 4.25
CA GLY A 192 21.31 -0.45 3.32
C GLY A 192 22.16 0.64 3.98
N SER A 193 22.70 1.54 3.16
CA SER A 193 23.70 2.52 3.58
C SER A 193 23.10 3.86 3.97
N ARG A 194 21.92 4.18 3.43
CA ARG A 194 21.26 5.48 3.63
C ARG A 194 20.16 5.41 4.67
N GLY A 195 20.57 5.63 5.91
CA GLY A 195 19.69 5.65 7.08
C GLY A 195 18.49 6.59 7.02
N THR A 196 18.66 7.79 6.44
CA THR A 196 17.57 8.76 6.29
C THR A 196 16.49 8.28 5.32
N LEU A 197 16.87 7.65 4.21
CA LEU A 197 15.93 7.06 3.26
C LEU A 197 15.23 5.85 3.87
N LEU A 198 15.97 5.00 4.59
CA LEU A 198 15.38 3.89 5.34
C LEU A 198 14.31 4.39 6.33
N ALA A 199 14.62 5.43 7.12
CA ALA A 199 13.67 6.00 8.08
C ALA A 199 12.41 6.58 7.41
N GLU A 200 12.57 7.24 6.25
CA GLU A 200 11.46 7.80 5.46
C GLU A 200 10.54 6.68 4.95
N ASP A 201 11.12 5.64 4.34
CA ASP A 201 10.36 4.52 3.81
C ASP A 201 9.70 3.69 4.91
N LEU A 202 10.38 3.47 6.05
CA LEU A 202 9.75 2.85 7.23
C LEU A 202 8.56 3.67 7.72
N GLY A 203 8.67 4.98 7.80
CA GLY A 203 7.57 5.88 8.20
C GLY A 203 6.40 5.90 7.20
N ARG A 204 6.67 5.56 5.93
CA ARG A 204 5.66 5.44 4.87
C ARG A 204 4.91 4.12 4.95
N PHE A 205 5.59 3.02 5.25
CA PHE A 205 5.01 1.67 5.18
C PHE A 205 4.57 1.09 6.53
N LEU A 206 5.06 1.63 7.65
CA LEU A 206 4.62 1.27 8.99
C LEU A 206 3.51 2.24 9.46
N PRO A 207 2.34 1.73 9.85
CA PRO A 207 1.33 2.56 10.51
C PRO A 207 1.87 3.16 11.82
N ALA A 208 1.38 4.34 12.18
CA ALA A 208 1.77 4.99 13.43
C ALA A 208 1.53 4.09 14.65
N GLY A 209 2.58 3.83 15.42
CA GLY A 209 2.53 2.99 16.62
C GLY A 209 2.72 1.49 16.38
N VAL A 210 2.94 1.05 15.12
CA VAL A 210 3.37 -0.32 14.82
C VAL A 210 4.90 -0.38 14.88
N GLY A 211 5.42 -1.13 15.85
CA GLY A 211 6.85 -1.42 15.97
C GLY A 211 7.30 -2.53 15.01
N LEU A 212 8.61 -2.75 14.96
CA LEU A 212 9.19 -3.88 14.23
C LEU A 212 9.28 -5.08 15.17
N ASP A 213 8.66 -6.20 14.82
CA ASP A 213 8.74 -7.42 15.63
C ASP A 213 10.15 -8.02 15.55
N TRP A 214 10.70 -8.04 14.33
CA TRP A 214 12.02 -8.57 14.05
C TRP A 214 12.85 -7.64 13.17
N TRP A 215 14.13 -7.54 13.48
CA TRP A 215 15.15 -7.22 12.51
C TRP A 215 15.88 -8.48 12.09
N VAL A 216 16.05 -8.68 10.80
CA VAL A 216 16.92 -9.70 10.25
C VAL A 216 18.12 -8.98 9.68
N VAL A 217 19.24 -9.02 10.40
CA VAL A 217 20.52 -8.51 9.92
C VAL A 217 21.04 -9.51 8.90
N GLY A 218 20.60 -9.35 7.65
CA GLY A 218 20.91 -10.28 6.57
C GLY A 218 22.38 -10.23 6.15
N SER A 219 23.04 -9.09 6.34
CA SER A 219 24.49 -8.96 6.15
C SER A 219 25.07 -7.98 7.17
N PRO A 220 26.18 -8.32 7.86
CA PRO A 220 26.87 -7.41 8.77
C PRO A 220 27.88 -6.51 8.04
N ARG A 221 27.89 -6.46 6.70
CA ARG A 221 28.78 -5.56 5.95
C ARG A 221 28.45 -4.10 6.21
N GLN A 222 29.42 -3.23 5.90
CA GLN A 222 29.39 -1.82 6.22
C GLN A 222 28.13 -1.13 5.66
N GLU A 223 27.89 -1.27 4.36
CA GLU A 223 26.75 -0.69 3.66
C GLU A 223 25.42 -1.38 3.97
N ALA A 224 25.36 -2.50 4.67
CA ALA A 224 24.09 -3.11 5.11
C ALA A 224 23.73 -2.75 6.56
N ALA A 225 24.75 -2.61 7.42
CA ALA A 225 24.57 -2.33 8.85
C ALA A 225 24.41 -0.84 9.19
N GLN A 226 24.94 0.07 8.34
CA GLN A 226 24.89 1.52 8.59
C GLN A 226 23.47 2.07 8.69
N GLY A 227 22.56 1.67 7.79
CA GLY A 227 21.17 2.09 7.82
C GLY A 227 20.49 1.64 9.10
N LEU A 228 20.69 0.39 9.51
CA LEU A 228 20.13 -0.15 10.77
C LEU A 228 20.57 0.65 12.00
N LEU A 229 21.86 1.01 12.09
CA LEU A 229 22.39 1.84 13.18
C LEU A 229 21.64 3.17 13.31
N SER A 230 21.32 3.80 12.18
CA SER A 230 20.67 5.12 12.18
C SER A 230 19.20 5.08 12.59
N VAL A 231 18.51 3.95 12.36
CA VAL A 231 17.07 3.83 12.63
C VAL A 231 16.77 3.14 13.96
N LEU A 232 17.76 2.58 14.65
CA LEU A 232 17.59 1.84 15.91
C LEU A 232 16.84 2.64 16.98
N ALA A 233 17.14 3.93 17.12
CA ALA A 233 16.48 4.78 18.12
C ALA A 233 15.01 5.08 17.76
N ALA A 234 14.69 5.19 16.46
CA ALA A 234 13.35 5.55 15.98
C ALA A 234 12.43 4.33 15.84
N TYR A 235 13.00 3.18 15.45
CA TYR A 235 12.29 1.94 15.18
C TYR A 235 12.96 0.74 15.89
N PRO A 236 12.97 0.71 17.23
CA PRO A 236 13.60 -0.39 17.97
C PRO A 236 12.86 -1.71 17.68
N PRO A 237 13.58 -2.79 17.31
CA PRO A 237 12.96 -4.10 17.11
C PRO A 237 12.65 -4.80 18.43
N GLY A 238 11.65 -5.68 18.42
CA GLY A 238 11.39 -6.60 19.53
C GLY A 238 12.52 -7.64 19.70
N GLN A 239 13.00 -8.20 18.59
CA GLN A 239 14.11 -9.16 18.55
C GLN A 239 14.94 -9.02 17.27
N VAL A 240 16.16 -9.54 17.30
CA VAL A 240 17.06 -9.53 16.13
C VAL A 240 17.49 -10.95 15.79
N LEU A 241 17.34 -11.32 14.51
CA LEU A 241 17.96 -12.48 13.90
C LEU A 241 19.21 -12.02 13.15
N TRP A 242 20.38 -12.54 13.54
CA TRP A 242 21.67 -12.05 13.04
C TRP A 242 22.35 -13.08 12.13
N ALA A 243 22.54 -12.76 10.86
CA ALA A 243 23.31 -13.60 9.94
C ALA A 243 24.73 -13.06 9.74
N GLY A 244 25.70 -13.98 9.70
CA GLY A 244 27.11 -13.69 9.50
C GLY A 244 27.85 -13.15 10.71
N ARG A 245 29.12 -12.79 10.53
CA ARG A 245 30.02 -12.41 11.64
C ARG A 245 30.04 -10.90 11.80
N ALA A 246 29.65 -10.41 12.99
CA ALA A 246 29.66 -8.98 13.29
C ALA A 246 31.04 -8.32 13.12
N SER A 247 32.12 -9.08 13.30
CA SER A 247 33.51 -8.63 13.12
C SER A 247 33.91 -8.29 11.68
N VAL A 248 33.09 -8.64 10.68
CA VAL A 248 33.36 -8.37 9.25
C VAL A 248 33.39 -6.88 8.94
N SER A 249 32.68 -6.04 9.70
CA SER A 249 32.74 -4.59 9.52
C SER A 249 32.73 -3.84 10.86
N SER A 250 33.18 -2.58 10.83
CA SER A 250 33.08 -1.71 12.01
C SER A 250 31.63 -1.38 12.32
N ALA A 251 30.80 -1.11 11.31
CA ALA A 251 29.37 -0.88 11.50
C ALA A 251 28.66 -2.09 12.11
N GLY A 252 29.00 -3.31 11.68
CA GLY A 252 28.45 -4.56 12.24
C GLY A 252 28.78 -4.74 13.72
N ARG A 253 30.05 -4.52 14.12
CA ARG A 253 30.46 -4.57 15.54
C ARG A 253 29.73 -3.53 16.39
N VAL A 254 29.64 -2.29 15.89
CA VAL A 254 28.95 -1.21 16.60
C VAL A 254 27.46 -1.51 16.71
N LEU A 255 26.83 -2.04 15.66
CA LEU A 255 25.41 -2.41 15.67
C LEU A 255 25.15 -3.51 16.71
N ARG A 256 25.96 -4.57 16.72
CA ARG A 256 25.84 -5.65 17.69
C ARG A 256 25.94 -5.14 19.13
N SER A 257 26.97 -4.33 19.42
CA SER A 257 27.14 -3.70 20.74
C SER A 257 25.94 -2.83 21.12
N ARG A 258 25.43 -1.99 20.21
CA ARG A 258 24.29 -1.11 20.48
C ARG A 258 22.99 -1.87 20.75
N LEU A 259 22.78 -3.00 20.10
CA LEU A 259 21.62 -3.87 20.34
C LEU A 259 21.71 -4.52 21.73
N GLU A 260 22.90 -4.99 22.10
CA GLU A 260 23.18 -5.57 23.42
C GLU A 260 23.03 -4.52 24.54
N ASP A 261 23.59 -3.31 24.35
CA ASP A 261 23.46 -2.17 25.28
C ASP A 261 22.00 -1.75 25.47
N ALA A 262 21.17 -1.85 24.43
CA ALA A 262 19.75 -1.56 24.47
C ALA A 262 18.90 -2.70 25.09
N GLY A 263 19.52 -3.83 25.44
CA GLY A 263 18.82 -4.99 25.99
C GLY A 263 17.92 -5.71 24.98
N ILE A 264 18.18 -5.56 23.69
CA ILE A 264 17.40 -6.19 22.62
C ILE A 264 17.94 -7.62 22.42
N PRO A 265 17.10 -8.67 22.48
CA PRO A 265 17.53 -10.04 22.26
C PRO A 265 18.08 -10.23 20.83
N VAL A 266 19.31 -10.69 20.73
CA VAL A 266 19.95 -11.03 19.45
C VAL A 266 20.19 -12.54 19.39
N VAL A 267 19.61 -13.18 18.38
CA VAL A 267 19.74 -14.61 18.10
C VAL A 267 20.52 -14.77 16.80
N ASP A 268 21.61 -15.54 16.83
CA ASP A 268 22.38 -15.82 15.63
C ASP A 268 21.63 -16.82 14.74
N ALA A 269 21.54 -16.49 13.45
CA ALA A 269 20.84 -17.28 12.45
C ALA A 269 21.59 -18.58 12.16
N GLN A 270 20.84 -19.69 12.04
CA GLN A 270 21.38 -20.98 11.66
C GLN A 270 20.66 -21.53 10.41
N PRO A 271 21.37 -22.20 9.49
CA PRO A 271 20.73 -22.88 8.37
C PRO A 271 19.64 -23.86 8.84
N GLY A 272 18.49 -23.84 8.18
CA GLY A 272 17.30 -24.62 8.55
C GLY A 272 16.41 -23.99 9.62
N GLN A 273 16.83 -22.89 10.25
CA GLN A 273 15.98 -22.13 11.16
C GLN A 273 14.87 -21.41 10.38
N SER A 274 13.67 -21.33 10.97
CA SER A 274 12.52 -20.66 10.37
C SER A 274 11.91 -19.67 11.35
N LEU A 275 11.66 -18.45 10.87
CA LEU A 275 10.98 -17.41 11.64
C LEU A 275 9.50 -17.39 11.25
N ASP A 276 8.61 -17.66 12.22
CA ASP A 276 7.16 -17.60 12.02
C ASP A 276 6.64 -16.15 12.02
N LEU A 277 6.14 -15.72 10.88
CA LEU A 277 5.56 -14.40 10.66
C LEU A 277 4.03 -14.37 10.88
N GLY A 278 3.41 -15.52 11.19
CA GLY A 278 1.98 -15.66 11.43
C GLY A 278 1.18 -16.01 10.16
N ALA A 279 0.01 -16.63 10.36
CA ALA A 279 -0.88 -17.10 9.27
C ALA A 279 -0.20 -18.00 8.22
N GLY A 280 0.82 -18.76 8.65
CA GLY A 280 1.61 -19.65 7.79
C GLY A 280 2.68 -18.94 6.95
N ALA A 281 2.85 -17.62 7.10
CA ALA A 281 3.97 -16.91 6.50
C ALA A 281 5.23 -17.17 7.34
N ARG A 282 6.34 -17.52 6.70
CA ARG A 282 7.60 -17.80 7.37
C ARG A 282 8.80 -17.30 6.57
N LEU A 283 9.88 -16.99 7.28
CA LEU A 283 11.17 -16.64 6.70
C LEU A 283 12.19 -17.72 7.07
N ASP A 284 12.53 -18.55 6.10
CA ASP A 284 13.45 -19.68 6.27
C ASP A 284 14.90 -19.24 6.01
N VAL A 285 15.83 -19.63 6.88
CA VAL A 285 17.26 -19.40 6.71
C VAL A 285 17.84 -20.57 5.91
N LEU A 286 18.21 -20.34 4.66
CA LEU A 286 18.73 -21.39 3.78
C LEU A 286 20.23 -21.63 3.98
N ALA A 287 21.00 -20.55 4.04
CA ALA A 287 22.44 -20.59 4.21
C ALA A 287 22.91 -19.40 5.05
N VAL A 288 23.99 -19.59 5.81
CA VAL A 288 24.64 -18.53 6.58
C VAL A 288 26.13 -18.60 6.30
N SER A 289 26.70 -17.48 5.87
CA SER A 289 28.12 -17.31 5.62
C SER A 289 28.71 -16.24 6.54
N PRO A 290 30.03 -16.06 6.63
CA PRO A 290 30.59 -14.93 7.37
C PRO A 290 30.07 -13.57 6.89
N ARG A 291 29.70 -13.44 5.61
CA ARG A 291 29.26 -12.19 4.96
C ARG A 291 27.76 -11.92 5.08
N GLY A 292 26.96 -12.89 5.49
CA GLY A 292 25.50 -12.73 5.60
C GLY A 292 24.74 -14.04 5.58
N GLY A 293 23.53 -14.02 5.05
CA GLY A 293 22.66 -15.19 4.95
C GLY A 293 21.67 -15.11 3.80
N VAL A 294 21.27 -16.27 3.31
CA VAL A 294 20.24 -16.38 2.27
C VAL A 294 18.94 -16.79 2.92
N PHE A 295 17.88 -16.03 2.64
CA PHE A 295 16.57 -16.26 3.23
C PHE A 295 15.51 -16.55 2.17
N LEU A 296 14.55 -17.39 2.51
CA LEU A 296 13.38 -17.68 1.69
C LEU A 296 12.12 -17.26 2.43
N LEU A 297 11.47 -16.22 1.93
CA LEU A 297 10.16 -15.82 2.41
C LEU A 297 9.10 -16.66 1.73
N THR A 298 8.31 -17.41 2.51
CA THR A 298 7.24 -18.25 1.99
C THR A 298 5.90 -17.92 2.64
N TRP A 299 4.85 -17.89 1.83
CA TRP A 299 3.47 -17.84 2.31
C TRP A 299 2.52 -18.41 1.28
N GLN A 300 1.86 -19.52 1.61
CA GLN A 300 1.05 -20.29 0.65
C GLN A 300 1.87 -20.63 -0.61
N HIS A 301 1.46 -20.15 -1.79
CA HIS A 301 2.17 -20.38 -3.06
C HIS A 301 3.19 -19.30 -3.39
N PHE A 302 3.31 -18.25 -2.56
CA PHE A 302 4.28 -17.19 -2.76
C PHE A 302 5.63 -17.57 -2.15
N ARG A 303 6.69 -17.45 -2.94
CA ARG A 303 8.09 -17.68 -2.56
C ARG A 303 8.95 -16.54 -3.07
N MET A 304 9.71 -15.90 -2.17
CA MET A 304 10.65 -14.84 -2.49
C MET A 304 12.03 -15.15 -1.91
N LEU A 305 13.05 -15.17 -2.77
CA LEU A 305 14.44 -15.45 -2.37
C LEU A 305 15.20 -14.15 -2.12
N LEU A 306 15.87 -14.08 -0.97
CA LEU A 306 16.58 -12.91 -0.42
C LEU A 306 18.04 -13.28 -0.10
N PRO A 307 18.95 -13.24 -1.09
CA PRO A 307 20.36 -13.59 -0.92
C PRO A 307 21.19 -12.46 -0.30
N MET A 308 20.95 -12.17 0.98
CA MET A 308 21.57 -11.05 1.70
C MET A 308 23.03 -11.37 2.07
N GLY A 309 24.00 -10.76 1.39
CA GLY A 309 25.42 -11.03 1.66
C GLY A 309 25.83 -12.49 1.37
N MET A 310 25.19 -13.10 0.38
CA MET A 310 25.54 -14.42 -0.15
C MET A 310 27.00 -14.43 -0.66
N ASP A 311 27.70 -15.54 -0.43
CA ASP A 311 29.02 -15.79 -1.00
C ASP A 311 29.00 -17.00 -1.97
N PHE A 312 30.15 -17.33 -2.54
CA PHE A 312 30.26 -18.40 -3.54
C PHE A 312 29.97 -19.80 -2.98
N ASP A 313 30.28 -20.04 -1.71
CA ASP A 313 29.99 -21.32 -1.06
C ASP A 313 28.47 -21.48 -0.89
N ALA A 314 27.80 -20.44 -0.39
CA ALA A 314 26.34 -20.41 -0.28
C ALA A 314 25.66 -20.54 -1.66
N LEU A 315 26.18 -19.86 -2.69
CA LEU A 315 25.67 -20.00 -4.07
C LEU A 315 25.79 -21.44 -4.57
N THR A 316 26.95 -22.07 -4.37
CA THR A 316 27.20 -23.46 -4.81
C THR A 316 26.25 -24.43 -4.13
N GLN A 317 26.01 -24.25 -2.83
CA GLN A 317 25.02 -25.05 -2.08
C GLN A 317 23.61 -24.86 -2.66
N LEU A 318 23.19 -23.62 -2.88
CA LEU A 318 21.86 -23.32 -3.42
C LEU A 318 21.67 -23.84 -4.85
N GLN A 319 22.72 -23.86 -5.66
CA GLN A 319 22.70 -24.47 -7.00
C GLN A 319 22.40 -25.98 -6.94
N GLN A 320 22.95 -26.69 -5.95
CA GLN A 320 22.67 -28.12 -5.75
C GLN A 320 21.23 -28.36 -5.25
N GLU A 321 20.72 -27.46 -4.41
CA GLU A 321 19.39 -27.57 -3.80
C GLU A 321 18.28 -26.89 -4.63
N THR A 322 18.59 -26.36 -5.82
CA THR A 322 17.67 -25.52 -6.61
C THR A 322 16.34 -26.21 -6.92
N ALA A 323 16.32 -27.53 -7.11
CA ALA A 323 15.07 -28.28 -7.34
C ALA A 323 14.07 -28.17 -6.18
N SER A 324 14.55 -27.96 -4.94
CA SER A 324 13.69 -27.75 -3.78
C SER A 324 13.24 -26.28 -3.64
N LEU A 325 14.01 -25.34 -4.21
CA LEU A 325 13.79 -23.91 -4.15
C LEU A 325 12.86 -23.39 -5.25
N ALA A 326 12.93 -23.99 -6.44
CA ALA A 326 12.13 -23.62 -7.58
C ALA A 326 10.67 -24.14 -7.48
N PRO A 327 9.70 -23.47 -8.13
CA PRO A 327 9.81 -22.13 -8.68
C PRO A 327 9.78 -21.06 -7.58
N VAL A 328 10.43 -19.91 -7.81
CA VAL A 328 10.28 -18.71 -6.97
C VAL A 328 9.43 -17.67 -7.70
N ASN A 329 8.63 -16.88 -6.99
CA ASN A 329 7.86 -15.80 -7.61
C ASN A 329 8.72 -14.55 -7.80
N ALA A 330 9.53 -14.23 -6.80
CA ALA A 330 10.41 -13.07 -6.82
C ALA A 330 11.83 -13.44 -6.38
N LEU A 331 12.82 -12.90 -7.08
CA LEU A 331 14.22 -13.03 -6.73
C LEU A 331 14.83 -11.64 -6.55
N LEU A 332 15.36 -11.35 -5.37
CA LEU A 332 16.26 -10.21 -5.19
C LEU A 332 17.65 -10.62 -5.67
N LEU A 333 18.22 -9.87 -6.61
CA LEU A 333 19.58 -10.11 -7.11
C LEU A 333 20.60 -9.74 -6.03
N ALA A 334 21.57 -10.61 -5.80
CA ALA A 334 22.56 -10.48 -4.74
C ALA A 334 23.56 -9.35 -4.99
N GLU A 335 23.95 -8.67 -3.91
CA GLU A 335 25.02 -7.66 -3.87
C GLU A 335 24.87 -6.55 -4.92
N GLY A 336 23.65 -6.05 -5.08
CA GLY A 336 23.35 -4.98 -6.03
C GLY A 336 23.56 -5.38 -7.49
N GLY A 337 23.45 -6.67 -7.80
CA GLY A 337 23.58 -7.19 -9.17
C GLY A 337 25.03 -7.48 -9.56
N TYR A 338 25.79 -8.10 -8.66
CA TYR A 338 27.12 -8.62 -8.97
C TYR A 338 26.99 -9.90 -9.81
N ALA A 339 27.48 -9.90 -11.06
CA ALA A 339 27.28 -10.99 -12.02
C ALA A 339 27.73 -12.37 -11.53
N PRO A 340 28.91 -12.55 -10.89
CA PRO A 340 29.38 -13.85 -10.40
C PRO A 340 28.51 -14.46 -9.30
N LEU A 341 27.75 -13.65 -8.54
CA LEU A 341 26.79 -14.13 -7.55
C LEU A 341 25.37 -14.31 -8.12
N ASN A 342 25.15 -13.90 -9.37
CA ASN A 342 23.87 -14.00 -10.05
C ASN A 342 24.02 -14.69 -11.42
N PRO A 343 24.57 -15.93 -11.49
CA PRO A 343 24.78 -16.59 -12.78
C PRO A 343 23.45 -16.79 -13.52
N PRO A 344 23.31 -16.34 -14.78
CA PRO A 344 22.03 -16.39 -15.51
C PRO A 344 21.42 -17.79 -15.62
N ALA A 345 22.25 -18.83 -15.72
CA ALA A 345 21.80 -20.22 -15.73
C ALA A 345 21.11 -20.62 -14.41
N TRP A 346 21.62 -20.15 -13.28
CA TRP A 346 21.00 -20.40 -11.98
C TRP A 346 19.71 -19.59 -11.82
N VAL A 347 19.72 -18.32 -12.21
CA VAL A 347 18.51 -17.47 -12.22
C VAL A 347 17.40 -18.12 -13.05
N ALA A 348 17.73 -18.64 -14.23
CA ALA A 348 16.78 -19.36 -15.08
C ALA A 348 16.24 -20.64 -14.43
N SER A 349 17.10 -21.41 -13.75
CA SER A 349 16.67 -22.64 -13.07
C SER A 349 15.70 -22.41 -11.90
N LEU A 350 15.71 -21.21 -11.30
CA LEU A 350 14.74 -20.81 -10.28
C LEU A 350 13.37 -20.43 -10.87
N SER A 351 13.29 -20.18 -12.18
CA SER A 351 12.08 -19.74 -12.90
C SER A 351 11.32 -18.56 -12.23
N PRO A 352 12.00 -17.43 -11.94
CA PRO A 352 11.39 -16.27 -11.29
C PRO A 352 10.35 -15.58 -12.18
N GLN A 353 9.24 -15.14 -11.59
CA GLN A 353 8.26 -14.29 -12.30
C GLN A 353 8.69 -12.82 -12.35
N VAL A 354 9.46 -12.35 -11.36
CA VAL A 354 10.01 -11.00 -11.31
C VAL A 354 11.40 -10.99 -10.68
N LEU A 355 12.30 -10.19 -11.25
CA LEU A 355 13.62 -9.92 -10.69
C LEU A 355 13.60 -8.54 -10.03
N LEU A 356 14.17 -8.45 -8.84
CA LEU A 356 14.29 -7.22 -8.08
C LEU A 356 15.76 -6.89 -7.91
N LEU A 357 16.11 -5.62 -8.01
CA LEU A 357 17.47 -5.14 -7.84
C LEU A 357 17.48 -3.93 -6.90
N SER A 358 18.09 -4.13 -5.73
CA SER A 358 18.41 -3.05 -4.80
C SER A 358 19.77 -2.47 -5.16
N VAL A 359 19.79 -1.30 -5.78
CA VAL A 359 21.02 -0.64 -6.23
C VAL A 359 20.89 0.87 -6.14
N GLN A 360 22.01 1.54 -5.89
CA GLN A 360 22.10 3.00 -5.92
C GLN A 360 22.34 3.50 -7.34
N ALA A 361 21.74 4.64 -7.68
CA ALA A 361 22.10 5.37 -8.89
C ALA A 361 23.61 5.72 -8.88
N ALA A 362 24.30 5.38 -9.97
CA ALA A 362 25.74 5.56 -10.14
C ALA A 362 26.55 4.96 -8.97
N ASP A 363 26.31 3.69 -8.64
CA ASP A 363 27.07 2.97 -7.61
C ASP A 363 28.58 3.04 -7.90
N PRO A 364 29.41 3.54 -6.97
CA PRO A 364 30.86 3.62 -7.14
C PRO A 364 31.55 2.28 -7.47
N ALA A 365 30.94 1.15 -7.10
CA ALA A 365 31.46 -0.18 -7.43
C ALA A 365 31.13 -0.64 -8.87
N GLY A 366 30.49 0.21 -9.68
CA GLY A 366 30.12 -0.11 -11.06
C GLY A 366 28.92 -1.05 -11.18
N ARG A 367 28.10 -1.17 -10.12
CA ARG A 367 26.91 -2.02 -10.13
C ARG A 367 25.68 -1.31 -10.71
N PRO A 368 24.70 -2.07 -11.24
CA PRO A 368 24.78 -3.50 -11.55
C PRO A 368 25.71 -3.77 -12.74
N ASP A 369 26.24 -4.99 -12.83
CA ASP A 369 27.11 -5.37 -13.93
C ASP A 369 26.35 -5.36 -15.26
N LEU A 370 26.91 -4.72 -16.29
CA LEU A 370 26.25 -4.57 -17.60
C LEU A 370 25.97 -5.93 -18.26
N ASP A 371 26.91 -6.87 -18.17
CA ASP A 371 26.76 -8.21 -18.73
C ASP A 371 25.61 -8.98 -18.06
N LEU A 372 25.39 -8.76 -16.76
CA LEU A 372 24.24 -9.32 -16.04
C LEU A 372 22.93 -8.74 -16.54
N LEU A 373 22.86 -7.42 -16.75
CA LEU A 373 21.66 -6.76 -17.27
C LEU A 373 21.31 -7.27 -18.67
N GLN A 374 22.31 -7.45 -19.54
CA GLN A 374 22.10 -8.00 -20.89
C GLN A 374 21.59 -9.44 -20.83
N ALA A 375 22.19 -10.27 -19.96
CA ALA A 375 21.77 -11.67 -19.81
C ALA A 375 20.37 -11.84 -19.21
N LEU A 376 19.85 -10.82 -18.50
CA LEU A 376 18.54 -10.84 -17.84
C LEU A 376 17.48 -9.99 -18.53
N GLN A 377 17.73 -9.51 -19.75
CA GLN A 377 16.83 -8.61 -20.48
C GLN A 377 15.43 -9.20 -20.75
N ASP A 378 15.32 -10.54 -20.80
CA ASP A 378 14.06 -11.25 -21.06
C ASP A 378 13.19 -11.40 -19.80
N TYR A 379 13.71 -11.01 -18.62
CA TYR A 379 12.97 -11.03 -17.38
C TYR A 379 12.43 -9.64 -17.04
N PRO A 380 11.24 -9.55 -16.41
CA PRO A 380 10.79 -8.29 -15.84
C PRO A 380 11.67 -7.94 -14.63
N LEU A 381 12.60 -7.02 -14.86
CA LEU A 381 13.58 -6.52 -13.89
C LEU A 381 13.15 -5.16 -13.35
N LEU A 382 12.97 -5.07 -12.03
CA LEU A 382 12.62 -3.84 -11.32
C LEU A 382 13.80 -3.38 -10.46
N ARG A 383 14.18 -2.10 -10.59
CA ARG A 383 15.39 -1.56 -9.96
C ARG A 383 15.08 -0.36 -9.09
N THR A 384 15.63 -0.32 -7.88
CA THR A 384 15.34 0.77 -6.93
C THR A 384 15.84 2.13 -7.41
N ASP A 385 16.98 2.18 -8.11
CA ASP A 385 17.54 3.41 -8.67
C ASP A 385 16.65 4.09 -9.73
N ARG A 386 15.76 3.33 -10.38
CA ARG A 386 14.83 3.83 -11.39
C ARG A 386 13.41 3.99 -10.86
N CYS A 387 12.96 3.01 -10.10
CA CYS A 387 11.58 2.87 -9.67
C CYS A 387 11.32 3.46 -8.28
N GLY A 388 12.36 3.81 -7.53
CA GLY A 388 12.29 4.00 -6.08
C GLY A 388 12.01 2.68 -5.36
N TRP A 389 11.32 2.72 -4.22
CA TRP A 389 10.88 1.49 -3.57
C TRP A 389 9.97 0.64 -4.47
N ILE A 390 10.01 -0.68 -4.27
CA ILE A 390 9.25 -1.67 -5.04
C ILE A 390 8.47 -2.55 -4.05
N ALA A 391 7.14 -2.46 -4.08
CA ALA A 391 6.24 -3.22 -3.22
C ALA A 391 5.62 -4.41 -3.97
N LEU A 392 5.88 -5.61 -3.47
CA LEU A 392 5.17 -6.84 -3.84
C LEU A 392 4.07 -7.10 -2.81
N THR A 393 2.82 -7.10 -3.25
CA THR A 393 1.68 -7.48 -2.41
C THR A 393 1.11 -8.78 -2.94
N THR A 394 0.81 -9.75 -2.08
CA THR A 394 0.22 -11.03 -2.49
C THR A 394 -0.91 -11.44 -1.54
N ASN A 395 -1.87 -12.21 -2.07
CA ASN A 395 -2.89 -12.91 -1.29
C ASN A 395 -2.60 -14.42 -1.13
N GLY A 396 -1.39 -14.86 -1.53
CA GLY A 396 -0.97 -16.26 -1.49
C GLY A 396 -1.27 -17.07 -2.76
N GLN A 397 -1.94 -16.46 -3.74
CA GLN A 397 -2.18 -17.03 -5.08
C GLN A 397 -1.73 -16.08 -6.21
N ALA A 398 -2.09 -14.81 -6.11
CA ALA A 398 -1.71 -13.76 -7.04
C ALA A 398 -0.73 -12.78 -6.37
N MET A 399 0.13 -12.18 -7.18
CA MET A 399 1.07 -11.14 -6.77
C MET A 399 0.82 -9.88 -7.60
N TRP A 400 0.79 -8.74 -6.93
CA TRP A 400 0.71 -7.41 -7.53
C TRP A 400 1.97 -6.62 -7.20
N VAL A 401 2.46 -5.89 -8.19
CA VAL A 401 3.64 -5.06 -8.08
C VAL A 401 3.24 -3.60 -8.12
N GLN A 402 3.76 -2.81 -7.19
CA GLN A 402 3.64 -1.36 -7.18
C GLN A 402 5.01 -0.73 -6.96
N THR A 403 5.29 0.37 -7.65
CA THR A 403 6.56 1.10 -7.53
C THR A 403 6.31 2.56 -7.18
N GLN A 404 7.31 3.21 -6.57
CA GLN A 404 7.21 4.63 -6.21
C GLN A 404 7.05 5.52 -7.44
N LYS A 405 7.80 5.20 -8.50
CA LYS A 405 7.82 5.89 -9.79
C LYS A 405 7.57 4.89 -10.91
N PRO A 406 7.02 5.33 -12.06
CA PRO A 406 6.96 4.47 -13.24
C PRO A 406 8.36 3.96 -13.58
N CYS A 407 8.55 2.65 -13.62
CA CYS A 407 9.81 2.04 -14.02
C CYS A 407 9.99 2.23 -15.53
N VAL A 408 10.66 3.32 -15.93
CA VAL A 408 11.00 3.54 -17.33
C VAL A 408 12.23 2.65 -17.67
N PRO A 409 12.18 1.88 -18.77
CA PRO A 409 13.29 1.03 -19.21
C PRO A 409 14.52 1.81 -19.66
#